data_AF-A0A960S1W3-F1
#
_entry.id   AF-A0A960S1W3-F1
#
_cell.length_a   1.000
_cell.length_b   1.000
_cell.length_c   1.000
_cell.angle_alpha   90.00
_cell.angle_beta   90.00
_cell.angle_gamma   90.00
#
_symmetry.space_group_name_H-M   'P 1'
#
loop_
_entity.id
_entity.type
_entity.pdbx_description
1 polymer ?
#
loop_
_entity_poly.entity_id
_entity_poly.type
_entity_poly.pdbx_seq_one_letter_code
_entity_poly.pdbx_strand_id
1 'polypeptide(L)'
;MRLFLVVLLAFSACSPYSEGYQRCYRYYSHKKPGKRMCPTDTFVIFLVDARHLDYCNTQSLVKSMAKHPSDGSKNTDVGHAWIYIKDEDRVFEGGVTAETGRIQPKYLHGVSYLSACGDPNPARYFFCPQRDGHLELGSGGHKPTYAAKVNATPEQVDQIFELIESYPYSDYALSGRSCASFVAEVAAILGIELEVRQTIQIDPVVCFRGERAVMWTDPKYGVISIATADRLERSLVELVESGDAEDALPWWKLR
;
A
#
# COMPACT_ATOMS: atom_id res chain seq x y z
N MET A 1 -34.97 -5.17 -5.91
CA MET A 1 -33.62 -5.75 -5.79
C MET A 1 -32.74 -5.13 -6.89
N ARG A 2 -32.08 -3.99 -6.59
CA ARG A 2 -31.36 -3.20 -7.61
C ARG A 2 -29.94 -3.74 -7.79
N LEU A 3 -29.73 -4.45 -8.88
CA LEU A 3 -28.47 -5.02 -9.38
C LEU A 3 -27.53 -3.92 -9.91
N PHE A 4 -27.21 -2.89 -9.12
CA PHE A 4 -26.77 -1.59 -9.65
C PHE A 4 -25.27 -1.24 -9.54
N LEU A 5 -24.44 -2.02 -8.84
CA LEU A 5 -23.00 -1.71 -8.70
C LEU A 5 -22.03 -2.68 -9.42
N VAL A 6 -22.54 -3.72 -10.09
CA VAL A 6 -21.67 -4.65 -10.85
C VAL A 6 -21.18 -4.02 -12.17
N VAL A 7 -21.77 -2.90 -12.61
CA VAL A 7 -21.36 -2.14 -13.82
C VAL A 7 -20.42 -0.98 -13.47
N LEU A 8 -19.59 -1.11 -12.43
CA LEU A 8 -18.54 -0.13 -12.10
C LEU A 8 -17.33 -0.16 -13.06
N LEU A 9 -17.23 -1.16 -13.95
CA LEU A 9 -15.95 -1.55 -14.57
C LEU A 9 -15.84 -1.34 -16.10
N ALA A 10 -16.71 -0.53 -16.71
CA ALA A 10 -16.66 -0.27 -18.16
C ALA A 10 -16.07 1.12 -18.45
N PHE A 11 -14.81 1.12 -18.88
CA PHE A 11 -14.15 2.13 -19.72
C PHE A 11 -14.02 3.58 -19.21
N SER A 12 -12.85 3.89 -18.64
CA SER A 12 -11.94 4.84 -19.28
C SER A 12 -10.50 4.41 -18.97
N ALA A 13 -9.61 4.55 -19.95
CA ALA A 13 -8.20 4.14 -19.90
C ALA A 13 -7.28 5.33 -19.61
N CYS A 14 -7.77 6.32 -18.88
CA CYS A 14 -6.99 7.50 -18.54
C CYS A 14 -6.52 7.37 -17.10
N SER A 15 -5.21 7.29 -16.91
CA SER A 15 -4.59 7.60 -15.62
C SER A 15 -5.11 8.95 -15.14
N PRO A 16 -5.29 9.15 -13.82
CA PRO A 16 -5.78 10.42 -13.30
C PRO A 16 -4.88 11.58 -13.76
N TYR A 17 -5.50 12.69 -14.17
CA TYR A 17 -4.79 13.87 -14.71
C TYR A 17 -5.03 15.12 -13.88
N SER A 18 -5.65 15.00 -12.70
CA SER A 18 -5.87 16.15 -11.83
C SER A 18 -4.53 16.74 -11.38
N GLU A 19 -4.49 18.06 -11.17
CA GLU A 19 -3.29 18.74 -10.66
C GLU A 19 -2.84 18.16 -9.32
N GLY A 20 -3.81 17.83 -8.44
CA GLY A 20 -3.54 17.19 -7.16
C GLY A 20 -2.85 15.83 -7.33
N TYR A 21 -3.31 15.01 -8.28
CA TYR A 21 -2.69 13.72 -8.58
C TYR A 21 -1.26 13.89 -9.11
N GLN A 22 -1.07 14.77 -10.09
CA GLN A 22 0.25 15.05 -10.66
C GLN A 22 1.22 15.55 -9.60
N ARG A 23 0.74 16.38 -8.65
CA ARG A 23 1.54 16.84 -7.51
C ARG A 23 1.94 15.69 -6.58
N CYS A 24 1.03 14.75 -6.29
CA CYS A 24 1.33 13.58 -5.46
C CYS A 24 2.44 12.72 -6.07
N TYR A 25 2.40 12.47 -7.38
CA TYR A 25 3.31 11.57 -8.08
C TYR A 25 4.44 12.27 -8.85
N ARG A 26 4.65 13.57 -8.62
CA ARG A 26 5.70 14.35 -9.31
C ARG A 26 7.10 13.76 -9.08
N TYR A 27 7.33 13.17 -7.91
CA TYR A 27 8.59 12.50 -7.55
C TYR A 27 8.92 11.36 -8.53
N TYR A 28 7.92 10.67 -9.05
CA TYR A 28 8.11 9.56 -9.98
C TYR A 28 8.65 10.03 -11.34
N SER A 29 8.15 11.16 -11.85
CA SER A 29 8.60 11.72 -13.14
C SER A 29 9.93 12.47 -13.07
N HIS A 30 10.37 12.90 -11.87
CA HIS A 30 11.56 13.73 -11.67
C HIS A 30 12.61 13.06 -10.79
N LYS A 31 12.54 11.73 -10.65
CA LYS A 31 13.46 10.96 -9.82
C LYS A 31 14.91 11.25 -10.23
N LYS A 32 15.73 11.64 -9.27
CA LYS A 32 17.18 11.74 -9.46
C LYS A 32 17.80 10.35 -9.47
N PRO A 33 18.80 10.09 -10.33
CA PRO A 33 19.51 8.82 -10.29
C PRO A 33 20.22 8.67 -8.94
N GLY A 34 19.85 7.65 -8.18
CA GLY A 34 20.55 7.25 -6.96
C GLY A 34 21.74 6.33 -7.25
N LYS A 35 22.51 6.05 -6.20
CA LYS A 35 23.57 5.03 -6.27
C LYS A 35 22.91 3.67 -6.57
N ARG A 36 23.39 2.95 -7.58
CA ARG A 36 22.93 1.58 -7.84
C ARG A 36 23.33 0.67 -6.68
N MET A 37 22.45 -0.25 -6.32
CA MET A 37 22.73 -1.24 -5.30
C MET A 37 24.02 -2.01 -5.61
N CYS A 38 24.86 -2.12 -4.59
CA CYS A 38 25.98 -3.04 -4.51
C CYS A 38 25.70 -4.04 -3.37
N PRO A 39 25.62 -5.36 -3.65
CA PRO A 39 25.42 -6.36 -2.60
C PRO A 39 26.55 -6.31 -1.57
N THR A 40 26.17 -6.40 -0.30
CA THR A 40 27.06 -6.59 0.86
C THR A 40 26.72 -7.91 1.54
N ASP A 41 27.47 -8.31 2.57
CA ASP A 41 27.22 -9.59 3.27
C ASP A 41 25.90 -9.57 4.05
N THR A 42 25.58 -8.42 4.65
CA THR A 42 24.33 -8.21 5.39
C THR A 42 23.60 -6.95 4.90
N PHE A 43 22.36 -7.11 4.43
CA PHE A 43 21.52 -6.00 3.98
C PHE A 43 20.03 -6.33 3.97
N VAL A 44 19.23 -5.26 3.96
CA VAL A 44 17.78 -5.31 3.77
C VAL A 44 17.41 -4.52 2.53
N ILE A 45 16.49 -5.04 1.72
CA ILE A 45 15.82 -4.32 0.64
C ILE A 45 14.36 -4.13 1.02
N PHE A 46 13.92 -2.88 1.02
CA PHE A 46 12.51 -2.52 1.10
C PHE A 46 11.91 -2.52 -0.30
N LEU A 47 10.84 -3.27 -0.49
CA LEU A 47 10.15 -3.43 -1.77
C LEU A 47 8.72 -2.94 -1.67
N VAL A 48 8.26 -2.31 -2.74
CA VAL A 48 6.90 -1.76 -2.79
C VAL A 48 6.32 -1.90 -4.18
N ASP A 49 5.05 -2.31 -4.24
CA ASP A 49 4.17 -2.31 -5.42
C ASP A 49 3.08 -1.27 -5.18
N ALA A 50 3.35 -0.02 -5.59
CA ALA A 50 2.41 1.09 -5.46
C ALA A 50 1.39 1.08 -6.62
N ARG A 51 0.11 1.31 -6.30
CA ARG A 51 -0.96 1.36 -7.32
C ARG A 51 -1.13 2.73 -7.96
N HIS A 52 -0.46 3.74 -7.41
CA HIS A 52 -0.58 5.14 -7.76
C HIS A 52 -2.02 5.62 -7.61
N LEU A 53 -2.62 5.39 -6.43
CA LEU A 53 -4.01 5.77 -6.15
C LEU A 53 -4.20 7.31 -6.10
N ASP A 54 -5.38 7.79 -6.48
CA ASP A 54 -5.72 9.22 -6.47
C ASP A 54 -6.36 9.64 -5.14
N TYR A 55 -5.53 10.13 -4.23
CA TYR A 55 -5.94 10.58 -2.90
C TYR A 55 -6.58 11.99 -2.84
N CYS A 56 -6.87 12.63 -3.98
CA CYS A 56 -7.36 14.02 -3.98
C CYS A 56 -8.74 14.21 -3.32
N ASN A 57 -9.63 13.24 -3.48
CA ASN A 57 -10.97 13.19 -2.89
C ASN A 57 -11.50 11.76 -2.94
N THR A 58 -12.67 11.52 -2.33
CA THR A 58 -13.20 10.16 -2.18
C THR A 58 -13.57 9.54 -3.51
N GLN A 59 -14.15 10.33 -4.41
CA GLN A 59 -14.55 9.85 -5.72
C GLN A 59 -13.33 9.43 -6.54
N SER A 60 -12.28 10.25 -6.55
CA SER A 60 -10.99 9.95 -7.16
C SER A 60 -10.37 8.68 -6.60
N LEU A 61 -10.33 8.55 -5.27
CA LEU A 61 -9.75 7.40 -4.59
C LEU A 61 -10.50 6.12 -4.99
N VAL A 62 -11.81 6.09 -4.83
CA VAL A 62 -12.64 4.93 -5.18
C VAL A 62 -12.50 4.56 -6.66
N LYS A 63 -12.42 5.54 -7.58
CA LYS A 63 -12.14 5.27 -9.00
C LYS A 63 -10.78 4.61 -9.21
N SER A 64 -9.74 5.16 -8.58
CA SER A 64 -8.38 4.64 -8.71
C SER A 64 -8.18 3.28 -8.03
N MET A 65 -8.92 2.98 -6.96
CA MET A 65 -8.95 1.63 -6.36
C MET A 65 -9.72 0.64 -7.24
N ALA A 66 -10.83 1.05 -7.84
CA ALA A 66 -11.61 0.18 -8.72
C ALA A 66 -10.84 -0.21 -9.99
N LYS A 67 -9.92 0.66 -10.44
CA LYS A 67 -9.00 0.41 -11.54
C LYS A 67 -7.69 1.15 -11.31
N HIS A 68 -6.63 0.40 -11.04
CA HIS A 68 -5.33 0.95 -10.65
C HIS A 68 -4.71 1.80 -11.76
N PRO A 69 -4.23 3.02 -11.44
CA PRO A 69 -3.53 3.85 -12.41
C PRO A 69 -2.19 3.29 -12.88
N SER A 70 -1.49 2.52 -12.05
CA SER A 70 -0.15 2.00 -12.38
C SER A 70 -0.16 0.91 -13.45
N ASP A 71 -1.14 -0.01 -13.43
CA ASP A 71 -1.17 -1.18 -14.32
C ASP A 71 -2.55 -1.47 -14.96
N GLY A 72 -3.59 -0.71 -14.60
CA GLY A 72 -4.95 -0.88 -15.11
C GLY A 72 -5.70 -2.10 -14.56
N SER A 73 -5.14 -2.81 -13.58
CA SER A 73 -5.78 -3.95 -12.93
C SER A 73 -7.01 -3.52 -12.12
N LYS A 74 -7.90 -4.48 -11.85
CA LYS A 74 -9.23 -4.27 -11.24
C LYS A 74 -9.47 -5.18 -10.03
N ASN A 75 -8.40 -5.58 -9.36
CA ASN A 75 -8.44 -6.49 -8.21
C ASN A 75 -8.69 -5.74 -6.88
N THR A 76 -8.81 -4.41 -6.92
CA THR A 76 -9.24 -3.50 -5.85
C THR A 76 -8.33 -3.43 -4.62
N ASP A 77 -7.09 -3.91 -4.74
CA ASP A 77 -6.11 -3.80 -3.67
C ASP A 77 -5.56 -2.37 -3.52
N VAL A 78 -4.77 -2.12 -2.47
CA VAL A 78 -4.16 -0.80 -2.19
C VAL A 78 -2.64 -0.83 -2.38
N GLY A 79 -2.15 -1.78 -3.15
CA GLY A 79 -0.72 -2.07 -3.29
C GLY A 79 -0.19 -2.99 -2.20
N HIS A 80 1.10 -3.25 -2.27
CA HIS A 80 1.78 -4.16 -1.34
C HIS A 80 3.20 -3.68 -1.03
N ALA A 81 3.73 -4.11 0.11
CA ALA A 81 5.08 -3.80 0.54
C ALA A 81 5.65 -4.97 1.33
N TRP A 82 6.91 -5.28 1.09
CA TRP A 82 7.59 -6.43 1.69
C TRP A 82 9.09 -6.16 1.79
N ILE A 83 9.80 -7.08 2.43
CA ILE A 83 11.25 -6.97 2.61
C ILE A 83 11.97 -8.16 2.02
N TYR A 84 13.22 -7.94 1.64
CA TYR A 84 14.21 -8.97 1.37
C TYR A 84 15.40 -8.76 2.31
N ILE A 85 15.86 -9.82 2.98
CA ILE A 85 16.99 -9.81 3.89
C ILE A 85 18.04 -10.78 3.35
N LYS A 86 19.29 -10.32 3.31
CA LYS A 86 20.48 -11.16 3.14
C LYS A 86 21.35 -10.96 4.38
N ASP A 87 21.77 -12.04 4.99
CA ASP A 87 22.70 -12.05 6.11
C ASP A 87 23.58 -13.30 6.02
N GLU A 88 24.81 -13.14 5.53
CA GLU A 88 25.70 -14.26 5.19
C GLU A 88 24.99 -15.29 4.30
N ASP A 89 24.69 -16.49 4.79
CA ASP A 89 23.98 -17.55 4.06
C ASP A 89 22.45 -17.52 4.26
N ARG A 90 21.94 -16.71 5.19
CA ARG A 90 20.50 -16.55 5.45
C ARG A 90 19.88 -15.62 4.41
N VAL A 91 18.78 -16.08 3.82
CA VAL A 91 17.97 -15.28 2.90
C VAL A 91 16.51 -15.38 3.34
N PHE A 92 15.88 -14.23 3.44
CA PHE A 92 14.44 -14.14 3.69
C PHE A 92 13.83 -13.16 2.70
N GLU A 93 12.65 -13.49 2.20
CA GLU A 93 11.78 -12.53 1.52
C GLU A 93 10.36 -12.77 1.98
N GLY A 94 9.67 -11.70 2.31
CA GLY A 94 8.29 -11.79 2.73
C GLY A 94 7.75 -10.49 3.31
N GLY A 95 6.45 -10.48 3.52
CA GLY A 95 5.74 -9.32 4.03
C GLY A 95 4.39 -9.70 4.62
N VAL A 96 3.70 -8.69 5.14
CA VAL A 96 2.35 -8.87 5.69
C VAL A 96 1.36 -8.81 4.53
N THR A 97 0.55 -9.85 4.37
CA THR A 97 -0.56 -9.86 3.40
C THR A 97 -1.88 -10.04 4.13
N ALA A 98 -2.96 -9.53 3.55
CA ALA A 98 -4.33 -9.69 4.04
C ALA A 98 -5.31 -9.34 2.90
N GLU A 99 -6.58 -9.16 3.24
CA GLU A 99 -7.58 -8.67 2.28
C GLU A 99 -7.73 -9.62 1.06
N THR A 100 -7.63 -10.93 1.31
CA THR A 100 -7.66 -11.96 0.27
C THR A 100 -9.06 -12.12 -0.33
N GLY A 101 -10.10 -11.64 0.37
CA GLY A 101 -11.49 -11.81 -0.02
C GLY A 101 -12.08 -13.18 0.34
N ARG A 102 -11.30 -14.07 0.99
CA ARG A 102 -11.71 -15.45 1.30
C ARG A 102 -12.57 -15.56 2.55
N ILE A 103 -12.16 -14.90 3.63
CA ILE A 103 -12.85 -14.95 4.94
C ILE A 103 -13.81 -13.77 5.09
N GLN A 104 -13.45 -12.62 4.54
CA GLN A 104 -14.25 -11.41 4.56
C GLN A 104 -14.07 -10.61 3.27
N PRO A 105 -15.03 -9.76 2.88
CA PRO A 105 -14.87 -8.88 1.73
C PRO A 105 -13.64 -7.98 1.84
N LYS A 106 -12.99 -7.77 0.70
CA LYS A 106 -12.04 -6.68 0.48
C LYS A 106 -12.64 -5.33 0.88
N TYR A 107 -11.81 -4.33 1.19
CA TYR A 107 -12.30 -3.06 1.70
C TYR A 107 -13.31 -2.39 0.77
N LEU A 108 -12.97 -2.25 -0.51
CA LEU A 108 -13.87 -1.61 -1.47
C LEU A 108 -15.16 -2.42 -1.69
N HIS A 109 -15.07 -3.76 -1.64
CA HIS A 109 -16.23 -4.63 -1.73
C HIS A 109 -17.13 -4.53 -0.49
N GLY A 110 -16.55 -4.44 0.71
CA GLY A 110 -17.30 -4.27 1.96
C GLY A 110 -18.03 -2.94 2.00
N VAL A 111 -17.38 -1.84 1.62
CA VAL A 111 -18.03 -0.53 1.46
C VAL A 111 -19.17 -0.61 0.44
N SER A 112 -18.92 -1.22 -0.72
CA SER A 112 -19.94 -1.36 -1.77
C SER A 112 -21.14 -2.19 -1.30
N TYR A 113 -20.89 -3.27 -0.56
CA TYR A 113 -21.93 -4.12 0.02
C TYR A 113 -22.78 -3.36 1.04
N LEU A 114 -22.16 -2.65 1.98
CA LEU A 114 -22.87 -1.85 2.97
C LEU A 114 -23.70 -0.74 2.32
N SER A 115 -23.15 -0.07 1.30
CA SER A 115 -23.88 0.95 0.53
C SER A 115 -25.11 0.35 -0.18
N ALA A 116 -24.97 -0.83 -0.81
CA ALA A 116 -26.07 -1.52 -1.46
C ALA A 116 -27.17 -1.98 -0.49
N CYS A 117 -26.81 -2.28 0.76
CA CYS A 117 -27.74 -2.59 1.84
C CYS A 117 -28.40 -1.34 2.45
N GLY A 118 -28.05 -0.13 2.02
CA GLY A 118 -28.57 1.11 2.59
C GLY A 118 -28.03 1.43 3.99
N ASP A 119 -26.86 0.89 4.36
CA ASP A 119 -26.17 1.27 5.59
C ASP A 119 -25.90 2.79 5.56
N PRO A 120 -26.15 3.54 6.64
CA PRO A 120 -25.89 4.98 6.68
C PRO A 120 -24.39 5.31 6.74
N ASN A 121 -23.53 4.34 7.06
CA ASN A 121 -22.09 4.50 7.21
C ASN A 121 -21.25 3.44 6.48
N PRO A 122 -21.36 3.26 5.14
CA PRO A 122 -20.56 2.26 4.43
C PRO A 122 -19.03 2.44 4.59
N ALA A 123 -18.54 3.67 4.71
CA ALA A 123 -17.13 4.00 4.91
C ALA A 123 -16.54 3.41 6.20
N ARG A 124 -17.38 3.02 7.17
CA ARG A 124 -16.92 2.33 8.40
C ARG A 124 -16.10 1.07 8.10
N TYR A 125 -16.34 0.45 6.94
CA TYR A 125 -15.62 -0.76 6.55
C TYR A 125 -14.13 -0.52 6.30
N PHE A 126 -13.71 0.69 5.92
CA PHE A 126 -12.28 1.04 5.81
C PHE A 126 -11.53 0.98 7.15
N PHE A 127 -12.25 1.03 8.28
CA PHE A 127 -11.71 0.97 9.63
C PHE A 127 -11.77 -0.45 10.22
N CYS A 128 -12.32 -1.42 9.49
CA CYS A 128 -12.45 -2.79 9.98
C CYS A 128 -11.14 -3.58 9.79
N PRO A 129 -10.65 -4.27 10.84
CA PRO A 129 -9.56 -5.21 10.68
C PRO A 129 -9.89 -6.36 9.72
N GLN A 130 -8.86 -6.88 9.05
CA GLN A 130 -8.90 -8.05 8.17
C GLN A 130 -8.40 -9.27 8.92
N ARG A 131 -9.30 -10.23 9.13
CA ARG A 131 -9.02 -11.45 9.93
C ARG A 131 -8.19 -12.49 9.19
N ASP A 132 -7.87 -12.26 7.93
CA ASP A 132 -7.09 -13.15 7.07
C ASP A 132 -5.64 -12.69 6.91
N GLY A 133 -5.18 -11.77 7.75
CA GLY A 133 -3.80 -11.30 7.75
C GLY A 133 -2.82 -12.40 8.16
N HIS A 134 -1.75 -12.57 7.38
CA HIS A 134 -0.70 -13.56 7.61
C HIS A 134 0.64 -13.11 7.01
N LEU A 135 1.71 -13.81 7.40
CA LEU A 135 3.01 -13.69 6.73
C LEU A 135 2.96 -14.37 5.37
N GLU A 136 3.25 -13.62 4.32
CA GLU A 136 3.42 -14.14 2.96
C GLU A 136 4.91 -14.23 2.65
N LEU A 137 5.39 -15.44 2.32
CA LEU A 137 6.77 -15.67 1.90
C LEU A 137 6.95 -15.37 0.42
N GLY A 138 8.09 -14.78 0.07
CA GLY A 138 8.37 -14.26 -1.26
C GLY A 138 7.60 -12.97 -1.55
N SER A 139 7.43 -12.66 -2.84
CA SER A 139 6.75 -11.43 -3.26
C SER A 139 5.23 -11.54 -3.35
N GLY A 140 4.64 -12.71 -3.08
CA GLY A 140 3.19 -12.94 -3.30
C GLY A 140 2.73 -12.78 -4.76
N GLY A 141 3.67 -12.79 -5.72
CA GLY A 141 3.39 -12.48 -7.14
C GLY A 141 3.37 -10.98 -7.47
N HIS A 142 3.65 -10.11 -6.49
CA HIS A 142 3.82 -8.68 -6.72
C HIS A 142 5.09 -8.37 -7.50
N LYS A 143 5.02 -7.29 -8.28
CA LYS A 143 6.17 -6.73 -9.01
C LYS A 143 6.47 -5.35 -8.43
N PRO A 144 7.65 -5.12 -7.86
CA PRO A 144 7.94 -3.86 -7.22
C PRO A 144 7.95 -2.73 -8.25
N THR A 145 7.27 -1.65 -7.92
CA THR A 145 7.41 -0.35 -8.58
C THR A 145 8.68 0.35 -8.12
N TYR A 146 9.13 0.05 -6.89
CA TYR A 146 10.39 0.56 -6.34
C TYR A 146 11.05 -0.40 -5.36
N ALA A 147 12.37 -0.28 -5.22
CA ALA A 147 13.13 -1.00 -4.21
C ALA A 147 14.35 -0.21 -3.74
N ALA A 148 14.58 -0.18 -2.42
CA ALA A 148 15.69 0.53 -1.81
C ALA A 148 16.45 -0.40 -0.87
N LYS A 149 17.78 -0.49 -1.04
CA LYS A 149 18.67 -1.31 -0.22
C LYS A 149 19.36 -0.48 0.84
N VAL A 150 19.44 -1.03 2.04
CA VAL A 150 20.14 -0.49 3.20
C VAL A 150 21.05 -1.56 3.79
N ASN A 151 22.26 -1.17 4.20
CA ASN A 151 23.15 -2.08 4.93
C ASN A 151 22.58 -2.34 6.33
N ALA A 152 22.70 -3.57 6.81
CA ALA A 152 22.31 -3.94 8.16
C ALA A 152 23.47 -4.61 8.87
N THR A 153 23.43 -4.58 10.20
CA THR A 153 24.28 -5.40 11.06
C THR A 153 23.57 -6.74 11.36
N PRO A 154 24.30 -7.82 11.68
CA PRO A 154 23.69 -9.08 12.09
C PRO A 154 22.72 -8.92 13.28
N GLU A 155 23.06 -8.06 14.25
CA GLU A 155 22.20 -7.80 15.41
C GLU A 155 20.88 -7.14 15.01
N GLN A 156 20.90 -6.23 14.03
CA GLN A 156 19.68 -5.65 13.47
C GLN A 156 18.85 -6.70 12.72
N VAL A 157 19.51 -7.60 11.99
CA VAL A 157 18.81 -8.70 11.30
C VAL A 157 18.12 -9.62 12.29
N ASP A 158 18.77 -9.98 13.39
CA ASP A 158 18.14 -10.82 14.43
C ASP A 158 16.93 -10.12 15.06
N GLN A 159 17.01 -8.81 15.35
CA GLN A 159 15.84 -8.02 15.79
C GLN A 159 14.71 -8.00 14.77
N ILE A 160 15.03 -7.96 13.47
CA ILE A 160 14.02 -8.04 12.41
C ILE A 160 13.36 -9.42 12.40
N PHE A 161 14.10 -10.50 12.61
CA PHE A 161 13.51 -11.84 12.72
C PHE A 161 12.63 -11.98 13.98
N GLU A 162 13.03 -11.41 15.12
CA GLU A 162 12.18 -11.35 16.32
C GLU A 162 10.88 -10.59 16.05
N LEU A 163 10.94 -9.47 15.31
CA LEU A 163 9.75 -8.74 14.85
C LEU A 163 8.88 -9.63 13.95
N ILE A 164 9.46 -10.30 12.95
CA ILE A 164 8.72 -11.19 12.03
C ILE A 164 8.00 -12.30 12.79
N GLU A 165 8.64 -12.93 13.78
CA GLU A 165 8.05 -14.02 14.55
C GLU A 165 6.93 -13.55 15.48
N SER A 166 7.07 -12.36 16.06
CA SER A 166 6.13 -11.80 17.03
C SER A 166 5.05 -10.89 16.42
N TYR A 167 5.12 -10.59 15.12
CA TYR A 167 4.20 -9.65 14.48
C TYR A 167 2.76 -10.18 14.50
N PRO A 168 1.76 -9.39 14.96
CA PRO A 168 0.36 -9.80 15.00
C PRO A 168 -0.28 -9.64 13.63
N TYR A 169 0.04 -10.56 12.70
CA TYR A 169 -0.46 -10.50 11.32
C TYR A 169 -1.99 -10.45 11.23
N SER A 170 -2.71 -11.06 12.17
CA SER A 170 -4.17 -11.07 12.24
C SER A 170 -4.82 -9.70 12.49
N ASP A 171 -4.03 -8.72 12.94
CA ASP A 171 -4.51 -7.37 13.29
C ASP A 171 -4.40 -6.40 12.09
N TYR A 172 -4.32 -6.94 10.87
CA TYR A 172 -4.21 -6.13 9.66
C TYR A 172 -5.38 -5.15 9.53
N ALA A 173 -5.11 -3.87 9.31
CA ALA A 173 -6.10 -2.83 9.07
C ALA A 173 -5.49 -1.68 8.26
N LEU A 174 -6.24 -1.08 7.32
CA LEU A 174 -5.74 0.09 6.56
C LEU A 174 -5.28 1.22 7.50
N SER A 175 -6.08 1.51 8.53
CA SER A 175 -5.80 2.55 9.53
C SER A 175 -4.90 2.10 10.69
N GLY A 176 -4.46 0.84 10.68
CA GLY A 176 -3.67 0.23 11.75
C GLY A 176 -2.39 -0.38 11.19
N ARG A 177 -2.21 -1.69 11.41
CA ARG A 177 -1.09 -2.46 10.88
C ARG A 177 -1.35 -2.86 9.43
N SER A 178 -0.41 -2.59 8.54
CA SER A 178 -0.47 -2.99 7.13
C SER A 178 0.89 -3.49 6.64
N CYS A 179 0.97 -3.88 5.38
CA CYS A 179 2.24 -4.18 4.71
C CYS A 179 3.21 -2.99 4.76
N ALA A 180 2.72 -1.76 4.55
CA ALA A 180 3.55 -0.56 4.59
C ALA A 180 4.01 -0.21 6.01
N SER A 181 3.15 -0.40 7.04
CA SER A 181 3.59 -0.18 8.43
C SER A 181 4.61 -1.21 8.88
N PHE A 182 4.47 -2.47 8.46
CA PHE A 182 5.47 -3.51 8.74
C PHE A 182 6.83 -3.13 8.16
N VAL A 183 6.90 -2.70 6.91
CA VAL A 183 8.15 -2.21 6.31
C VAL A 183 8.72 -1.01 7.08
N ALA A 184 7.88 -0.09 7.55
CA ALA A 184 8.32 1.03 8.37
C ALA A 184 8.87 0.59 9.74
N GLU A 185 8.26 -0.42 10.39
CA GLU A 185 8.77 -0.99 11.65
C GLU A 185 10.13 -1.66 11.46
N VAL A 186 10.32 -2.38 10.34
CA VAL A 186 11.62 -2.96 9.97
C VAL A 186 12.66 -1.86 9.69
N ALA A 187 12.27 -0.79 8.98
CA ALA A 187 13.15 0.35 8.73
C ALA A 187 13.57 1.05 10.03
N ALA A 188 12.67 1.15 11.01
CA ALA A 188 12.98 1.74 12.31
C ALA A 188 14.06 0.94 13.07
N ILE A 189 14.10 -0.40 12.95
CA ILE A 189 15.19 -1.23 13.50
C ILE A 189 16.54 -0.86 12.86
N LEU A 190 16.53 -0.48 11.57
CA LEU A 190 17.72 0.02 10.87
C LEU A 190 18.05 1.50 11.18
N GLY A 191 17.28 2.16 12.05
CA GLY A 191 17.44 3.57 12.37
C GLY A 191 16.91 4.52 11.30
N ILE A 192 16.00 4.04 10.43
CA ILE A 192 15.43 4.81 9.32
C ILE A 192 13.96 5.12 9.59
N GLU A 193 13.59 6.39 9.47
CA GLU A 193 12.21 6.83 9.54
C GLU A 193 11.60 6.89 8.13
N LEU A 194 10.55 6.11 7.90
CA LEU A 194 9.79 6.12 6.65
C LEU A 194 8.39 6.66 6.90
N GLU A 195 8.04 7.74 6.23
CA GLU A 195 6.69 8.26 6.24
C GLU A 195 5.82 7.37 5.36
N VAL A 196 4.87 6.65 5.96
CA VAL A 196 4.00 5.71 5.23
C VAL A 196 2.54 6.10 5.26
N ARG A 197 2.17 7.10 6.06
CA ARG A 197 0.76 7.46 6.27
C ARG A 197 0.27 8.53 5.30
N GLN A 198 -0.93 8.31 4.79
CA GLN A 198 -1.70 9.27 4.01
C GLN A 198 -3.03 9.49 4.70
N THR A 199 -3.32 10.75 5.04
CA THR A 199 -4.65 11.14 5.56
C THR A 199 -5.55 11.53 4.40
N ILE A 200 -6.78 11.01 4.43
CA ILE A 200 -7.77 11.10 3.37
C ILE A 200 -9.06 11.65 3.97
N GLN A 201 -9.62 12.66 3.31
CA GLN A 201 -10.96 13.14 3.59
C GLN A 201 -11.96 12.28 2.83
N ILE A 202 -12.91 11.69 3.56
CA ILE A 202 -14.01 10.92 3.01
C ILE A 202 -15.23 11.84 2.90
N ASP A 203 -15.73 12.04 1.69
CA ASP A 203 -16.92 12.83 1.41
C ASP A 203 -18.16 12.05 1.89
N PRO A 204 -19.16 12.69 2.51
CA PRO A 204 -20.35 12.00 3.03
C PRO A 204 -21.19 11.37 1.92
N VAL A 205 -21.10 11.91 0.72
CA VAL A 205 -21.80 11.44 -0.48
C VAL A 205 -20.86 11.47 -1.66
N VAL A 206 -20.83 10.39 -2.43
CA VAL A 206 -20.09 10.31 -3.69
C VAL A 206 -21.05 10.16 -4.86
N CYS A 207 -20.69 10.75 -6.00
CA CYS A 207 -21.44 10.64 -7.24
C CYS A 207 -20.73 9.70 -8.21
N PHE A 208 -21.37 8.60 -8.59
CA PHE A 208 -20.87 7.68 -9.60
C PHE A 208 -21.87 7.52 -10.72
N ARG A 209 -21.48 7.92 -11.94
CA ARG A 209 -22.33 7.85 -13.15
C ARG A 209 -23.71 8.52 -12.98
N GLY A 210 -23.76 9.62 -12.23
CA GLY A 210 -24.99 10.35 -11.94
C GLY A 210 -25.80 9.82 -10.75
N GLU A 211 -25.41 8.68 -10.17
CA GLU A 211 -26.01 8.15 -8.95
C GLU A 211 -25.28 8.64 -7.71
N ARG A 212 -26.05 8.97 -6.68
CA ARG A 212 -25.54 9.41 -5.37
C ARG A 212 -25.50 8.22 -4.43
N ALA A 213 -24.33 7.94 -3.86
CA ALA A 213 -24.15 6.93 -2.82
C ALA A 213 -23.70 7.61 -1.52
N VAL A 214 -24.36 7.28 -0.41
CA VAL A 214 -23.95 7.71 0.92
C VAL A 214 -22.71 6.90 1.35
N MET A 215 -21.68 7.58 1.83
CA MET A 215 -20.48 6.98 2.39
C MET A 215 -20.51 7.02 3.92
N TRP A 216 -21.07 8.08 4.50
CA TRP A 216 -21.29 8.20 5.93
C TRP A 216 -22.31 9.29 6.27
N THR A 217 -22.95 9.11 7.42
CA THR A 217 -23.73 10.14 8.12
C THR A 217 -23.12 10.48 9.48
N ASP A 218 -22.32 9.58 10.05
CA ASP A 218 -21.53 9.81 11.26
C ASP A 218 -20.16 10.42 10.89
N PRO A 219 -19.87 11.68 11.29
CA PRO A 219 -18.64 12.38 10.93
C PRO A 219 -17.35 11.69 11.35
N LYS A 220 -17.37 10.74 12.30
CA LYS A 220 -16.17 10.00 12.70
C LYS A 220 -15.56 9.16 11.55
N TYR A 221 -16.36 8.86 10.52
CA TYR A 221 -15.90 8.16 9.31
C TYR A 221 -15.51 9.12 8.18
N GLY A 222 -15.54 10.43 8.42
CA GLY A 222 -15.20 11.45 7.44
C GLY A 222 -13.69 11.64 7.20
N VAL A 223 -12.84 11.05 8.04
CA VAL A 223 -11.39 11.13 7.89
C VAL A 223 -10.77 9.78 8.24
N ILE A 224 -9.84 9.32 7.42
CA ILE A 224 -9.02 8.14 7.71
C ILE A 224 -7.55 8.44 7.43
N SER A 225 -6.67 7.98 8.32
CA SER A 225 -5.23 7.94 8.06
C SER A 225 -4.83 6.50 7.83
N ILE A 226 -4.25 6.21 6.67
CA ILE A 226 -3.90 4.85 6.26
C ILE A 226 -2.42 4.75 5.90
N ALA A 227 -1.78 3.62 6.21
CA ALA A 227 -0.43 3.35 5.75
C ALA A 227 -0.47 2.76 4.33
N THR A 228 0.15 3.42 3.35
CA THR A 228 0.02 3.08 1.92
C THR A 228 1.35 2.77 1.25
N ALA A 229 1.28 1.88 0.26
CA ALA A 229 2.41 1.58 -0.62
C ALA A 229 2.85 2.83 -1.40
N ASP A 230 1.92 3.70 -1.82
CA ASP A 230 2.26 4.94 -2.54
C ASP A 230 3.09 5.91 -1.70
N ARG A 231 2.75 6.08 -0.43
CA ARG A 231 3.49 6.97 0.46
C ARG A 231 4.86 6.37 0.81
N LEU A 232 4.91 5.07 1.07
CA LEU A 232 6.15 4.34 1.27
C LEU A 232 7.09 4.46 0.05
N GLU A 233 6.58 4.27 -1.18
CA GLU A 233 7.38 4.41 -2.40
C GLU A 233 8.08 5.76 -2.46
N ARG A 234 7.35 6.84 -2.16
CA ARG A 234 7.93 8.18 -2.12
C ARG A 234 9.05 8.28 -1.09
N SER A 235 8.85 7.79 0.13
CA SER A 235 9.91 7.81 1.16
C SER A 235 11.12 6.98 0.76
N LEU A 236 10.94 5.84 0.09
CA LEU A 236 12.06 5.05 -0.43
C LEU A 236 12.82 5.79 -1.55
N VAL A 237 12.11 6.54 -2.40
CA VAL A 237 12.75 7.41 -3.40
C VAL A 237 13.57 8.49 -2.71
N GLU A 238 13.00 9.19 -1.74
CA GLU A 238 13.68 10.26 -0.97
C GLU A 238 14.94 9.71 -0.23
N LEU A 239 14.86 8.49 0.30
CA LEU A 239 15.98 7.81 0.96
C LEU A 239 17.13 7.46 -0.02
N VAL A 240 16.80 7.05 -1.24
CA VAL A 240 17.80 6.79 -2.28
C VAL A 240 18.40 8.09 -2.83
N GLU A 241 17.59 9.14 -2.98
CA GLU A 241 18.06 10.44 -3.48
C GLU A 241 18.95 11.20 -2.49
N SER A 242 18.74 11.00 -1.19
CA SER A 242 19.60 11.54 -0.12
C SER A 242 20.92 10.80 0.03
N GLY A 243 21.01 9.56 -0.48
CA GLY A 243 22.20 8.72 -0.40
C GLY A 243 22.22 7.79 0.81
N ASP A 244 21.15 7.77 1.60
CA ASP A 244 20.99 6.89 2.77
C ASP A 244 20.60 5.45 2.38
N ALA A 245 20.17 5.25 1.13
CA ALA A 245 19.93 3.94 0.53
C ALA A 245 20.42 3.85 -0.92
N GLU A 246 20.46 2.63 -1.44
CA GLU A 246 20.85 2.33 -2.82
C GLU A 246 19.65 1.85 -3.65
N ASP A 247 19.58 2.23 -4.93
CA ASP A 247 18.53 1.79 -5.86
C ASP A 247 18.70 0.30 -6.18
N ALA A 248 17.80 -0.51 -5.62
CA ALA A 248 17.84 -1.96 -5.69
C ALA A 248 16.91 -2.55 -6.74
N LEU A 249 16.06 -1.73 -7.37
CA LEU A 249 15.04 -2.22 -8.29
C LEU A 249 15.64 -2.95 -9.51
N PRO A 250 16.72 -2.47 -10.16
CA PRO A 250 17.35 -3.21 -11.25
C PRO A 250 17.95 -4.54 -10.80
N TRP A 251 18.53 -4.60 -9.60
CA TRP A 251 19.12 -5.82 -9.06
C TRP A 251 18.04 -6.88 -8.79
N TRP A 252 16.95 -6.48 -8.12
CA TRP A 252 15.86 -7.41 -7.80
C TRP A 252 15.20 -7.98 -9.05
N LYS A 253 15.06 -7.19 -10.13
CA LYS A 253 14.48 -7.64 -11.41
C LYS A 253 15.31 -8.67 -12.17
N LEU A 254 16.59 -8.84 -11.83
CA LEU A 254 17.49 -9.80 -12.47
C LEU A 254 17.56 -11.15 -11.74
N ARG A 255 16.91 -11.26 -10.58
CA ARG A 255 16.87 -12.46 -9.74
C ARG A 255 15.73 -13.38 -10.16
#